data_AF-A0A7K4MPA8-F1
#
_entry.id   AF-A0A7K4MPA8-F1
#
_cell.length_a   1.000
_cell.length_b   1.000
_cell.length_c   1.000
_cell.angle_alpha   90.00
_cell.angle_beta   90.00
_cell.angle_gamma   90.00
#
_symmetry.space_group_name_H-M   'P 1'
#
loop_
_entity.id
_entity.type
_entity.pdbx_description
1 polymer ?
#
loop_
_entity_poly.entity_id
_entity_poly.type
_entity_poly.pdbx_seq_one_letter_code
_entity_poly.pdbx_strand_id
1 'polypeptide(L)'
;MNWKIECDALFDPEWFTISQMIMEVSQPFREAHGVPRGGVKLGNLLKQYGTKKEEDPICIIDDVLTTGGSMIEYAETEFENENVIGWVVFARTQLPQWVDALFRMPYIDEEGRIVKMIGINS
;
A
#
# COMPACT_ATOMS: atom_id res chain seq x y z
N MET A 1 -6.19 10.24 -16.07
CA MET A 1 -7.15 9.55 -15.17
C MET A 1 -7.75 10.62 -14.27
N ASN A 2 -9.03 10.97 -14.46
CA ASN A 2 -9.54 12.29 -14.03
C ASN A 2 -9.86 12.43 -12.54
N TRP A 3 -10.14 11.32 -11.84
CA TRP A 3 -10.65 11.34 -10.46
C TRP A 3 -9.67 10.65 -9.51
N LYS A 4 -9.46 11.21 -8.32
CA LYS A 4 -8.65 10.63 -7.22
C LYS A 4 -9.51 10.61 -5.96
N ILE A 5 -9.35 9.59 -5.12
CA ILE A 5 -9.89 9.59 -3.75
C ILE A 5 -8.95 10.43 -2.90
N GLU A 6 -9.47 11.47 -2.25
CA GLU A 6 -8.67 12.25 -1.29
C GLU A 6 -8.79 11.65 0.10
N CYS A 7 -7.77 10.90 0.50
CA CYS A 7 -7.71 10.24 1.79
C CYS A 7 -7.49 11.22 2.96
N ASP A 8 -7.12 12.47 2.68
CA ASP A 8 -7.08 13.57 3.68
C ASP A 8 -8.46 13.83 4.32
N ALA A 9 -9.55 13.41 3.66
CA ALA A 9 -10.89 13.50 4.21
C ALA A 9 -11.20 12.44 5.29
N LEU A 10 -10.32 11.45 5.48
CA LEU A 10 -10.47 10.41 6.51
C LEU A 10 -9.93 10.89 7.86
N PHE A 11 -10.67 10.61 8.93
CA PHE A 11 -10.29 10.94 10.29
C PHE A 11 -9.55 9.78 10.96
N ASP A 12 -8.98 10.04 12.13
CA ASP A 12 -8.17 9.08 12.87
C ASP A 12 -8.87 7.73 13.11
N PRO A 13 -10.18 7.66 13.41
CA PRO A 13 -10.89 6.38 13.56
C PRO A 13 -10.92 5.55 12.27
N GLU A 14 -11.12 6.16 11.11
CA GLU A 14 -11.08 5.43 9.83
C GLU A 14 -9.67 4.93 9.54
N TRP A 15 -8.64 5.76 9.77
CA TRP A 15 -7.25 5.33 9.59
C TRP A 15 -6.85 4.19 10.53
N PHE A 16 -7.31 4.22 11.78
CA PHE A 16 -7.12 3.11 12.71
C PHE A 16 -7.82 1.84 12.23
N THR A 17 -9.04 1.96 11.72
CA THR A 17 -9.79 0.83 11.17
C THR A 17 -9.06 0.23 9.96
N ILE A 18 -8.61 1.07 9.02
CA ILE A 18 -7.83 0.65 7.84
C ILE A 18 -6.54 -0.07 8.25
N SER A 19 -5.85 0.41 9.29
CA SER A 19 -4.64 -0.26 9.77
C SER A 19 -4.94 -1.66 10.31
N GLN A 20 -6.05 -1.85 11.03
CA GLN A 20 -6.46 -3.19 11.49
C GLN A 20 -6.76 -4.11 10.31
N MET A 21 -7.51 -3.64 9.32
CA MET A 21 -7.84 -4.43 8.13
C MET A 21 -6.60 -4.89 7.38
N ILE A 22 -5.59 -4.02 7.23
CA ILE A 22 -4.30 -4.41 6.62
C ILE A 22 -3.58 -5.44 7.48
N MET A 23 -3.53 -5.24 8.80
CA MET A 23 -2.84 -6.18 9.71
C MET A 23 -3.48 -7.57 9.76
N GLU A 24 -4.77 -7.70 9.49
CA GLU A 24 -5.47 -9.00 9.43
C GLU A 24 -4.99 -9.87 8.25
N VAL A 25 -4.48 -9.25 7.18
CA VAL A 25 -4.11 -9.95 5.93
C VAL A 25 -2.64 -9.78 5.53
N SER A 26 -1.93 -8.82 6.13
CA SER A 26 -0.51 -8.59 5.85
C SER A 26 0.34 -9.70 6.46
N GLN A 27 1.40 -10.07 5.73
CA GLN A 27 2.50 -10.80 6.34
C GLN A 27 3.25 -9.92 7.37
N PRO A 28 4.03 -10.53 8.29
CA PRO A 28 4.91 -9.79 9.20
C PRO A 28 5.90 -8.89 8.45
N PHE A 29 6.27 -7.77 9.06
CA PHE A 29 7.26 -6.83 8.55
C PHE A 29 8.11 -6.26 9.69
N ARG A 30 9.36 -5.92 9.40
CA ARG A 30 10.33 -5.39 10.36
C ARG A 30 9.92 -4.01 10.88
N GLU A 31 9.56 -3.13 9.97
CA GLU A 31 9.10 -1.77 10.23
C GLU A 31 8.30 -1.21 9.05
N ALA A 32 7.52 -0.15 9.32
CA ALA A 32 6.66 0.48 8.32
C ALA A 32 7.05 1.94 8.06
N HIS A 33 7.05 2.34 6.79
CA HIS A 33 7.38 3.69 6.34
C HIS A 33 6.34 4.19 5.35
N GLY A 34 5.75 5.35 5.65
CA GLY A 34 4.81 6.00 4.76
C GLY A 34 5.54 6.84 3.72
N VAL A 35 5.22 6.64 2.45
CA VAL A 35 5.63 7.55 1.37
C VAL A 35 5.22 8.98 1.74
N PRO A 36 6.11 9.97 1.65
CA PRO A 36 5.79 11.34 2.01
C PRO A 36 4.53 11.86 1.30
N ARG A 37 3.73 12.64 2.04
CA ARG A 37 2.43 13.23 1.65
C ARG A 37 1.23 12.27 1.74
N GLY A 38 1.25 11.11 1.09
CA GLY A 38 0.10 10.20 1.06
C GLY A 38 0.11 9.15 2.18
N GLY A 39 1.23 8.44 2.33
CA GLY A 39 1.33 7.28 3.23
C GLY A 39 1.63 7.57 4.69
N VAL A 40 1.97 8.81 5.07
CA VAL A 40 2.56 9.14 6.38
C VAL A 40 1.65 8.74 7.55
N LYS A 41 0.35 9.04 7.46
CA LYS A 41 -0.59 8.80 8.55
C LYS A 41 -0.77 7.31 8.84
N LEU A 42 -1.00 6.52 7.79
CA LEU A 42 -1.13 5.07 7.90
C LEU A 42 0.21 4.40 8.25
N GLY A 43 1.32 4.85 7.66
CA GLY A 43 2.66 4.36 7.99
C GLY A 43 2.99 4.56 9.47
N ASN A 44 2.65 5.72 10.05
CA ASN A 44 2.83 5.96 11.49
C ASN A 44 1.99 5.05 12.37
N LEU A 45 0.75 4.73 11.97
CA LEU A 45 -0.06 3.74 12.68
C LEU A 45 0.53 2.34 12.56
N LEU A 46 1.03 1.95 11.39
CA LEU A 46 1.56 0.60 11.15
C LEU A 46 2.93 0.36 11.80
N LYS A 47 3.70 1.41 12.10
CA LYS A 47 4.98 1.29 12.82
C LYS A 47 4.90 0.50 14.12
N GLN A 48 3.77 0.54 14.83
CA GLN A 48 3.57 -0.17 16.09
C GLN A 48 3.53 -1.70 15.94
N TYR A 49 3.28 -2.20 14.74
CA TYR A 49 3.19 -3.64 14.46
C TYR A 49 4.50 -4.24 13.93
N GLY A 50 5.53 -3.42 13.72
CA GLY A 50 6.82 -3.88 13.21
C GLY A 50 7.51 -4.86 14.17
N THR A 51 7.94 -6.01 13.65
CA THR A 51 8.52 -7.11 14.43
C THR A 51 9.94 -6.81 14.94
N LYS A 52 10.63 -5.84 14.32
CA LYS A 52 12.04 -5.50 14.56
C LYS A 52 13.04 -6.63 14.23
N LYS A 53 12.60 -7.68 13.56
CA LYS A 53 13.45 -8.77 13.07
C LYS A 53 14.10 -8.38 11.76
N GLU A 54 15.39 -8.64 11.61
CA GLU A 54 16.16 -8.24 10.43
C GLU A 54 15.72 -9.00 9.18
N GLU A 55 15.27 -10.25 9.35
CA GLU A 55 14.79 -11.14 8.29
C GLU A 55 13.42 -10.76 7.71
N ASP A 56 12.61 -9.99 8.46
CA ASP A 56 11.30 -9.54 8.00
C ASP A 56 11.46 -8.34 7.05
N PRO A 57 10.60 -8.20 6.02
CA PRO A 57 10.71 -7.12 5.04
C PRO A 57 10.38 -5.75 5.66
N ILE A 58 10.84 -4.68 5.00
CA ILE A 58 10.35 -3.32 5.23
C ILE A 58 8.99 -3.16 4.55
N CYS A 59 8.01 -2.58 5.25
CA CYS A 59 6.70 -2.30 4.68
C CYS A 59 6.59 -0.82 4.28
N ILE A 60 6.48 -0.56 2.98
CA ILE A 60 6.26 0.78 2.43
C ILE A 60 4.75 1.00 2.26
N ILE A 61 4.28 2.17 2.66
CA ILE A 61 2.84 2.48 2.72
C ILE A 61 2.53 3.72 1.90
N ASP A 62 1.46 3.69 1.11
CA ASP A 62 0.85 4.89 0.50
C ASP A 62 -0.68 4.85 0.62
N ASP A 63 -1.34 5.99 0.43
CA ASP A 63 -2.80 6.04 0.51
C ASP A 63 -3.46 5.58 -0.80
N VAL A 64 -2.99 6.10 -1.94
CA VAL A 64 -3.57 5.86 -3.26
C VAL A 64 -2.49 5.61 -4.31
N LEU A 65 -2.45 4.39 -4.84
CA LEU A 65 -1.58 4.05 -5.97
C LEU A 65 -2.24 4.44 -7.30
N THR A 66 -1.62 5.37 -8.01
CA THR A 66 -2.08 5.87 -9.32
C THR A 66 -1.29 5.29 -10.48
N THR A 67 0.02 5.50 -10.49
CA THR A 67 0.97 4.90 -11.45
C THR A 67 1.92 3.91 -10.76
N GLY A 68 2.04 3.98 -9.43
CA GLY A 68 3.04 3.25 -8.65
C GLY A 68 4.40 3.95 -8.56
N GLY A 69 4.62 5.05 -9.30
CA GLY A 69 5.92 5.72 -9.37
C GLY A 69 6.46 6.19 -8.01
N SER A 70 5.61 6.76 -7.15
CA SER A 70 6.02 7.22 -5.81
C SER A 70 6.51 6.09 -4.91
N MET A 71 5.84 4.95 -4.95
CA MET A 71 6.22 3.76 -4.18
C MET A 71 7.53 3.16 -4.68
N ILE A 72 7.70 3.07 -6.01
CA ILE A 72 8.92 2.55 -6.65
C ILE A 72 10.09 3.46 -6.33
N GLU A 73 9.95 4.77 -6.58
CA GLU A 73 10.97 5.76 -6.27
C GLU A 73 11.38 5.69 -4.79
N TYR A 74 10.41 5.65 -3.87
CA TYR A 74 10.70 5.59 -2.44
C TYR A 74 11.41 4.29 -2.02
N ALA A 75 11.04 3.16 -2.61
CA ALA A 75 11.73 1.89 -2.39
C ALA A 75 13.17 1.92 -2.89
N GLU A 76 13.38 2.45 -4.10
CA GLU A 76 14.70 2.52 -4.73
C GLU A 76 15.63 3.55 -4.06
N THR A 77 15.10 4.66 -3.55
CA THR A 77 15.94 5.73 -2.96
C THR A 77 16.23 5.53 -1.49
N GLU A 78 15.25 5.09 -0.69
CA GLU A 78 15.40 5.01 0.77
C GLU A 78 15.77 3.60 1.26
N PHE A 79 15.47 2.58 0.47
CA PHE A 79 15.57 1.17 0.88
C PHE A 79 16.24 0.32 -0.20
N GLU A 80 17.21 0.91 -0.91
CA GLU A 80 18.01 0.20 -1.90
C GLU A 80 18.65 -1.06 -1.29
N ASN A 81 18.48 -2.21 -1.95
CA ASN A 81 18.97 -3.53 -1.51
C ASN A 81 18.28 -4.13 -0.28
N GLU A 82 17.22 -3.51 0.24
CA GLU A 82 16.39 -4.10 1.29
C GLU A 82 15.28 -4.99 0.70
N ASN A 83 14.85 -5.98 1.47
CA ASN A 83 13.63 -6.72 1.15
C ASN A 83 12.42 -5.84 1.50
N VAL A 84 11.62 -5.47 0.50
CA VAL A 84 10.47 -4.57 0.68
C VAL A 84 9.16 -5.24 0.27
N ILE A 85 8.10 -4.90 1.01
CA ILE A 85 6.71 -5.10 0.63
C ILE A 85 5.97 -3.77 0.67
N GLY A 86 4.84 -3.69 -0.03
CA GLY A 86 4.05 -2.47 -0.13
C GLY A 86 2.60 -2.70 0.24
N TRP A 87 1.98 -1.72 0.88
CA TRP A 87 0.54 -1.66 1.06
C TRP A 87 -0.01 -0.30 0.67
N VAL A 88 -1.12 -0.31 -0.07
CA VAL A 88 -1.91 0.89 -0.33
C VAL A 88 -3.37 0.72 0.05
N VAL A 89 -4.05 1.81 0.40
CA VAL A 89 -5.49 1.74 0.70
C VAL A 89 -6.27 1.54 -0.60
N PHE A 90 -6.00 2.37 -1.61
CA PHE A 90 -6.68 2.29 -2.91
C PHE A 90 -5.69 2.11 -4.06
N ALA A 91 -5.93 1.11 -4.91
CA ALA A 91 -5.21 0.93 -6.17
C ALA A 91 -6.11 1.25 -7.37
N ARG A 92 -5.63 2.13 -8.25
CA ARG A 92 -6.36 2.59 -9.45
C ARG A 92 -5.86 1.94 -10.75
N THR A 93 -4.80 1.16 -10.65
CA THR A 93 -4.12 0.51 -11.78
C THR A 93 -3.54 -0.83 -11.33
N GLN A 94 -2.91 -1.53 -12.27
CA GLN A 94 -2.07 -2.69 -12.00
C GLN A 94 -1.03 -2.37 -10.92
N LEU A 95 -0.95 -3.23 -9.91
CA LEU A 95 0.01 -3.09 -8.83
C LEU A 95 1.38 -3.65 -9.24
N PRO A 96 2.48 -3.03 -8.78
CA PRO A 96 3.78 -3.69 -8.74
C PRO A 96 3.68 -5.00 -7.95
N GLN A 97 4.48 -6.00 -8.31
CA GLN A 97 4.38 -7.35 -7.73
C GLN A 97 4.55 -7.40 -6.21
N TRP A 98 5.33 -6.47 -5.65
CA TRP A 98 5.62 -6.39 -4.21
C TRP A 98 4.60 -5.53 -3.43
N VAL A 99 3.59 -4.94 -4.10
CA VAL A 99 2.59 -4.06 -3.50
C VAL A 99 1.22 -4.72 -3.49
N ASP A 100 0.59 -4.76 -2.32
CA ASP A 100 -0.80 -5.12 -2.14
C ASP A 100 -1.69 -3.90 -1.89
N ALA A 101 -3.00 -4.09 -2.05
CA ALA A 101 -3.98 -3.03 -1.87
C ALA A 101 -5.24 -3.53 -1.17
N LEU A 102 -5.73 -2.74 -0.21
CA LEU A 102 -6.95 -3.07 0.51
C LEU A 102 -8.19 -2.98 -0.40
N PHE A 103 -8.24 -1.96 -1.25
CA PHE A 103 -9.30 -1.75 -2.23
C PHE A 103 -8.71 -1.59 -3.63
N ARG A 104 -8.97 -2.58 -4.50
CA ARG A 104 -8.58 -2.53 -5.92
C ARG A 104 -9.75 -2.07 -6.78
N MET A 105 -9.57 -0.95 -7.47
CA MET A 105 -10.56 -0.44 -8.43
C MET A 105 -10.46 -1.21 -9.74
N PRO A 106 -11.52 -1.25 -10.56
CA PRO A 106 -11.41 -1.73 -11.93
C PRO A 106 -10.38 -0.90 -12.71
N TYR A 107 -9.51 -1.58 -13.45
CA TYR A 107 -8.48 -0.94 -14.27
C TYR A 107 -8.37 -1.63 -15.63
N ILE A 108 -7.62 -0.99 -16.53
CA ILE A 108 -7.28 -1.53 -17.85
C ILE A 108 -5.87 -2.09 -17.76
N ASP A 109 -5.69 -3.37 -18.08
CA ASP A 109 -4.36 -4.01 -18.12
C ASP A 109 -3.58 -3.65 -19.39
N GLU A 110 -2.36 -4.16 -19.50
CA GLU A 110 -1.47 -3.88 -20.65
C GLU A 110 -2.05 -4.40 -21.98
N GLU A 111 -2.92 -5.41 -21.93
CA GLU A 111 -3.64 -5.93 -23.10
C GLU A 111 -4.96 -5.19 -23.41
N GLY A 112 -5.26 -4.11 -22.69
CA GLY A 112 -6.45 -3.29 -22.93
C GLY A 112 -7.75 -3.90 -22.38
N ARG A 113 -7.66 -4.93 -21.53
CA ARG A 113 -8.82 -5.60 -20.93
C ARG A 113 -9.22 -4.90 -19.64
N ILE A 114 -10.53 -4.77 -19.42
CA ILE A 114 -11.05 -4.27 -18.15
C ILE A 114 -10.97 -5.40 -17.11
N VAL A 115 -10.04 -5.27 -16.18
CA VAL A 115 -9.96 -6.12 -14.99
C VAL A 115 -10.96 -5.59 -13.98
N LYS A 116 -12.00 -6.38 -13.71
CA LYS A 116 -12.94 -6.15 -12.61
C LYS A 116 -12.64 -7.19 -11.55
N MET A 117 -12.60 -6.80 -10.28
CA MET A 117 -12.43 -7.75 -9.18
C MET A 117 -13.57 -8.79 -9.25
N ILE A 118 -13.23 -10.02 -9.67
CA ILE A 118 -14.05 -11.21 -9.44
C ILE A 118 -13.50 -11.76 -8.14
N GLY A 119 -14.35 -11.89 -7.11
CA GLY A 119 -13.93 -12.39 -5.80
C GLY A 119 -13.12 -13.67 -5.96
N ILE A 120 -11.83 -13.60 -5.63
CA ILE A 120 -10.98 -14.77 -5.56
C ILE A 120 -11.29 -15.38 -4.19
N ASN A 121 -12.07 -16.46 -4.19
CA ASN A 121 -12.16 -17.32 -3.01
C ASN A 121 -10.77 -17.92 -2.78
N SER A 122 -10.19 -17.65 -1.61
CA SER A 122 -9.10 -18.43 -1.03
C SER A 122 -9.48 -19.90 -0.89
#